data_AF-A0A3D5UV73-F1
#
_entry.id   AF-A0A3D5UV73-F1
#
_cell.length_a   1.000
_cell.length_b   1.000
_cell.length_c   1.000
_cell.angle_alpha   90.00
_cell.angle_beta   90.00
_cell.angle_gamma   90.00
#
_symmetry.space_group_name_H-M   'P 1'
#
loop_
_entity.id
_entity.type
_entity.pdbx_description
1 polymer ?
#
loop_
_entity_poly.entity_id
_entity_poly.type
_entity_poly.pdbx_seq_one_letter_code
_entity_poly.pdbx_strand_id
1 'polypeptide(L)'
;MAGFGLIAALCLIAGIAAPASADELADFLAKELREASIQQDNPVQQESDALSTGALGSDTAVPLAPAGDAAEQGGPAVTSIRIGDHGAQTRFVMEFSGDVPADYTVFTLSDPYRVVIDVKGVPFRLLEEPA
;
A
#
# COMPACT_ATOMS: atom_id res chain seq x y z
N MET A 1 -8.90 -24.94 35.74
CA MET A 1 -10.27 -25.11 35.19
C MET A 1 -10.86 -23.83 34.56
N ALA A 2 -10.34 -22.61 34.81
CA ALA A 2 -10.90 -21.38 34.23
C ALA A 2 -10.27 -20.91 32.90
N GLY A 3 -9.08 -21.41 32.52
CA GLY A 3 -8.36 -20.94 31.32
C GLY A 3 -8.86 -21.50 29.98
N PHE A 4 -9.43 -22.70 29.99
CA PHE A 4 -9.82 -23.41 28.75
C PHE A 4 -11.03 -22.78 28.06
N GLY A 5 -11.99 -22.26 28.85
CA GLY A 5 -13.22 -21.65 28.31
C GLY A 5 -12.98 -20.32 27.60
N LEU A 6 -12.00 -19.53 28.04
CA LEU A 6 -11.64 -18.26 27.40
C LEU A 6 -10.98 -18.48 26.03
N ILE A 7 -10.15 -19.52 25.92
CA ILE A 7 -9.43 -19.84 24.68
C ILE A 7 -10.39 -20.44 23.64
N ALA A 8 -11.29 -21.34 24.05
CA ALA A 8 -12.32 -21.87 23.15
C ALA A 8 -13.22 -20.76 22.58
N ALA A 9 -13.56 -19.74 23.38
CA ALA A 9 -14.30 -18.57 22.93
C ALA A 9 -13.51 -17.72 21.92
N LEU A 10 -12.20 -17.56 22.11
CA LEU A 10 -11.32 -16.85 21.17
C LEU A 10 -11.19 -17.60 19.83
N CYS A 11 -11.04 -18.93 19.86
CA CYS A 11 -10.96 -19.77 18.66
C CYS A 11 -12.23 -19.69 17.81
N LEU A 12 -13.42 -19.59 18.45
CA LEU A 12 -14.69 -19.45 17.76
C LEU A 12 -14.81 -18.12 16.97
N ILE A 13 -14.23 -17.04 17.51
CA ILE A 13 -14.21 -15.71 16.87
C ILE A 13 -13.26 -15.72 15.66
N ALA A 14 -12.15 -16.44 15.75
CA ALA A 14 -11.14 -16.53 14.69
C ALA A 14 -11.41 -17.64 13.64
N GLY A 15 -12.47 -18.44 13.81
CA GLY A 15 -12.84 -19.52 12.90
C GLY A 15 -11.90 -20.74 12.93
N ILE A 16 -11.12 -20.91 14.00
CA ILE A 16 -10.09 -21.95 14.14
C ILE A 16 -10.63 -23.07 15.05
N ALA A 17 -10.35 -24.33 14.72
CA ALA A 17 -10.77 -25.46 15.54
C ALA A 17 -10.10 -25.39 16.93
N ALA A 18 -10.91 -25.47 18.00
CA ALA A 18 -10.41 -25.41 19.37
C ALA A 18 -9.69 -26.72 19.75
N PRO A 19 -8.56 -26.67 20.47
CA PRO A 19 -7.87 -27.87 20.94
C PRO A 19 -8.73 -28.64 21.96
N ALA A 20 -8.79 -29.97 21.84
CA ALA A 20 -9.70 -30.82 22.61
C ALA A 20 -9.11 -31.27 23.96
N SER A 21 -7.81 -31.08 24.18
CA SER A 21 -7.12 -31.48 25.42
C SER A 21 -6.04 -30.48 25.85
N ALA A 22 -5.63 -30.56 27.12
CA ALA A 22 -4.61 -29.66 27.68
C ALA A 22 -3.24 -29.79 27.00
N ASP A 23 -2.90 -30.99 26.55
CA ASP A 23 -1.64 -31.24 25.84
C ASP A 23 -1.65 -30.63 24.44
N GLU A 24 -2.79 -30.71 23.72
CA GLU A 24 -2.96 -30.03 22.41
C GLU A 24 -2.94 -28.50 22.53
N LEU A 25 -3.47 -27.96 23.62
CA LEU A 25 -3.39 -26.52 23.88
C LEU A 25 -1.95 -26.08 24.13
N ALA A 26 -1.17 -26.88 24.87
CA ALA A 26 0.24 -26.59 25.13
C ALA A 26 1.06 -26.61 23.83
N ASP A 27 0.84 -27.60 22.97
CA ASP A 27 1.50 -27.69 21.65
C ASP A 27 1.09 -26.53 20.73
N PHE A 28 -0.19 -26.13 20.72
CA PHE A 28 -0.66 -25.00 19.94
C PHE A 28 -0.01 -23.68 20.40
N LEU A 29 0.04 -23.43 21.71
CA LEU A 29 0.67 -22.23 22.27
C LEU A 29 2.18 -22.21 22.00
N ALA A 30 2.85 -23.36 22.10
CA ALA A 30 4.28 -23.48 21.79
C ALA A 30 4.56 -23.21 20.30
N LYS A 31 3.67 -23.65 19.41
CA LYS A 31 3.75 -23.38 17.98
C LYS A 31 3.55 -21.89 17.66
N GLU A 32 2.50 -21.27 18.20
CA GLU A 32 2.20 -19.84 18.00
C GLU A 32 3.32 -18.93 18.53
N LEU A 33 3.86 -19.22 19.72
CA LEU A 33 4.99 -18.46 20.27
C LEU A 33 6.25 -18.57 19.39
N ARG A 34 6.43 -19.72 18.72
CA ARG A 34 7.56 -19.95 17.83
C ARG A 34 7.37 -19.25 16.48
N GLU A 35 6.16 -19.25 15.94
CA GLU A 35 5.82 -18.51 14.71
C GLU A 35 5.94 -16.99 14.94
N ALA A 36 5.48 -16.49 16.10
CA ALA A 36 5.68 -15.10 16.51
C ALA A 36 7.17 -14.73 16.64
N SER A 37 8.03 -15.63 17.14
CA SER A 37 9.48 -15.38 17.23
C SER A 37 10.19 -15.37 15.87
N ILE A 38 9.67 -16.10 14.87
CA ILE A 38 10.25 -16.12 13.51
C ILE A 38 9.93 -14.83 12.76
N GLN A 39 8.79 -14.20 13.04
CA GLN A 39 8.43 -12.90 12.44
C GLN A 39 9.35 -11.75 12.86
N GLN A 40 10.07 -11.88 14.00
CA GLN A 40 11.02 -10.87 14.49
C GLN A 40 12.37 -10.89 13.77
N ASP A 41 12.71 -11.98 13.07
CA ASP A 41 13.99 -12.16 12.36
C ASP A 41 13.85 -11.94 10.84
N ASN A 42 12.81 -11.21 10.40
CA ASN A 42 12.63 -10.84 9.00
C ASN A 42 13.55 -9.65 8.64
N PRO A 43 14.63 -9.85 7.83
CA PRO A 43 15.54 -8.77 7.47
C PRO A 43 14.89 -7.63 6.67
N VAL A 44 13.67 -7.85 6.13
CA VAL A 44 12.89 -6.83 5.40
C VAL A 44 12.39 -5.71 6.32
N GLN A 45 12.18 -5.96 7.63
CA GLN A 45 11.81 -4.91 8.57
C GLN A 45 12.99 -3.99 8.93
N GLN A 46 14.22 -4.53 8.92
CA GLN A 46 15.41 -3.78 9.31
C GLN A 46 15.84 -2.75 8.24
N GLU A 47 15.49 -2.97 6.97
CA GLU A 47 15.62 -1.94 5.91
C GLU A 47 14.57 -0.82 6.06
N SER A 48 13.41 -1.10 6.66
CA SER A 48 12.39 -0.09 6.96
C SER A 48 12.76 0.80 8.15
N ASP A 49 13.53 0.30 9.12
CA ASP A 49 13.99 1.08 10.28
C ASP A 49 15.09 2.09 9.94
N ALA A 50 15.87 1.85 8.88
CA ALA A 50 16.84 2.82 8.37
C ALA A 50 16.16 4.08 7.80
N LEU A 51 14.93 3.97 7.30
CA LEU A 51 14.10 5.12 6.89
C LEU A 51 13.43 5.82 8.09
N SER A 52 13.34 5.15 9.24
CA SER A 52 12.76 5.67 10.49
C SER A 52 13.79 6.36 11.40
N THR A 53 15.08 6.34 11.03
CA THR A 53 16.15 7.03 11.78
C THR A 53 16.22 8.51 11.39
N GLY A 54 15.14 9.27 11.64
CA GLY A 54 15.16 10.69 12.01
C GLY A 54 16.02 11.69 11.21
N ALA A 55 16.28 11.48 9.91
CA ALA A 55 17.03 12.45 9.10
C ALA A 55 16.22 13.72 8.75
N LEU A 56 14.91 13.73 9.01
CA LEU A 56 14.07 14.91 8.91
C LEU A 56 13.43 15.16 10.29
N GLY A 57 14.02 16.11 11.02
CA GLY A 57 13.48 16.57 12.30
C GLY A 57 12.01 16.99 12.18
N SER A 58 11.24 16.71 13.22
CA SER A 58 9.79 16.89 13.33
C SER A 58 9.30 18.34 13.33
N ASP A 59 10.04 19.26 12.69
CA ASP A 59 9.67 20.67 12.52
C ASP A 59 10.09 21.27 11.17
N THR A 60 10.59 20.45 10.23
CA THR A 60 10.95 20.95 8.90
C THR A 60 9.80 20.72 7.93
N ALA A 61 8.85 21.66 7.89
CA ALA A 61 7.97 21.80 6.74
C ALA A 61 8.86 21.91 5.49
N VAL A 62 8.76 20.93 4.58
CA VAL A 62 9.40 21.01 3.27
C VAL A 62 8.81 22.26 2.60
N PRO A 63 9.64 23.24 2.19
CA PRO A 63 9.11 24.41 1.51
C PRO A 63 8.48 23.95 0.19
N LEU A 64 7.15 24.02 0.12
CA LEU A 64 6.44 24.14 -1.13
C LEU A 64 7.00 25.40 -1.81
N ALA A 65 7.88 25.23 -2.78
CA ALA A 65 8.19 26.32 -3.70
C ALA A 65 6.85 26.84 -4.24
N PRO A 66 6.65 28.16 -4.38
CA PRO A 66 5.41 28.70 -4.91
C PRO A 66 5.15 27.98 -6.23
N ALA A 67 3.95 27.40 -6.35
CA ALA A 67 3.46 26.88 -7.61
C ALA A 67 3.66 27.99 -8.64
N GLY A 68 4.69 27.86 -9.47
CA GLY A 68 4.91 28.77 -10.57
C GLY A 68 3.64 28.71 -11.41
N ASP A 69 3.11 29.89 -11.74
CA ASP A 69 1.92 30.08 -12.54
C ASP A 69 2.02 29.33 -13.87
N ALA A 70 1.63 28.06 -13.87
CA ALA A 70 1.33 27.29 -15.07
C ALA A 70 -0.19 27.03 -15.15
N ALA A 71 -0.98 27.84 -14.45
CA ALA A 71 -2.43 27.91 -14.58
C ALA A 71 -2.82 28.90 -15.69
N GLU A 72 -2.26 28.79 -16.89
CA GLU A 72 -2.80 29.47 -18.08
C GLU A 72 -2.99 28.49 -19.22
N GLN A 73 -3.92 27.56 -18.99
CA GLN A 73 -4.78 26.91 -19.98
C GLN A 73 -5.68 25.99 -19.16
N GLY A 74 -6.85 26.49 -18.75
CA GLY A 74 -7.76 25.90 -17.76
C GLY A 74 -8.47 24.61 -18.22
N GLY A 75 -7.68 23.61 -18.62
CA GLY A 75 -8.14 22.27 -18.95
C GLY A 75 -7.44 21.21 -18.10
N PRO A 76 -7.92 19.96 -18.13
CA PRO A 76 -7.32 18.87 -17.40
C PRO A 76 -5.87 18.63 -17.85
N ALA A 77 -4.96 18.38 -16.92
CA ALA A 77 -3.57 17.99 -17.19
C ALA A 77 -3.16 16.86 -16.25
N VAL A 78 -2.36 15.90 -16.72
CA VAL A 78 -1.82 14.85 -15.86
C VAL A 78 -0.67 15.43 -15.04
N THR A 79 -0.79 15.41 -13.72
CA THR A 79 0.20 15.98 -12.79
C THR A 79 1.05 14.94 -12.08
N SER A 80 0.51 13.74 -11.88
CA SER A 80 1.23 12.64 -11.25
C SER A 80 0.75 11.28 -11.72
N ILE A 81 1.64 10.29 -11.65
CA ILE A 81 1.36 8.88 -11.95
C ILE A 81 1.97 8.04 -10.84
N ARG A 82 1.21 7.08 -10.32
CA ARG A 82 1.67 6.14 -9.29
C ARG A 82 1.28 4.71 -9.65
N ILE A 83 2.17 3.79 -9.30
CA ILE A 83 1.93 2.36 -9.37
C ILE A 83 2.13 1.82 -7.96
N GLY A 84 1.16 1.04 -7.49
CA GLY A 84 1.23 0.39 -6.19
C GLY A 84 0.79 -1.07 -6.28
N ASP A 85 1.35 -1.90 -5.41
CA ASP A 85 0.82 -3.22 -5.13
C ASP A 85 -0.52 -3.09 -4.38
N HIS A 86 -1.50 -3.88 -4.77
CA HIS A 86 -2.80 -3.99 -4.11
C HIS A 86 -3.22 -5.46 -4.04
N GLY A 87 -2.33 -6.28 -3.46
CA GLY A 87 -2.56 -7.69 -3.18
C GLY A 87 -2.55 -8.52 -4.46
N ALA A 88 -3.73 -8.95 -4.92
CA ALA A 88 -3.85 -9.72 -6.15
C ALA A 88 -3.88 -8.85 -7.43
N GLN A 89 -3.74 -7.53 -7.30
CA GLN A 89 -3.88 -6.57 -8.40
C GLN A 89 -2.83 -5.47 -8.29
N THR A 90 -2.36 -4.96 -9.43
CA THR A 90 -1.58 -3.72 -9.47
C THR A 90 -2.52 -2.53 -9.57
N ARG A 91 -2.36 -1.54 -8.70
CA ARG A 91 -3.10 -0.27 -8.77
C ARG A 91 -2.28 0.76 -9.55
N PHE A 92 -2.82 1.22 -10.66
CA PHE A 92 -2.33 2.36 -11.41
C PHE A 92 -3.21 3.58 -11.11
N VAL A 93 -2.61 4.69 -10.65
CA VAL A 93 -3.31 5.94 -10.35
C VAL A 93 -2.70 7.05 -11.19
N MET A 94 -3.56 7.80 -11.89
CA MET A 94 -3.20 9.01 -12.63
C MET A 94 -3.99 10.18 -12.04
N GLU A 95 -3.29 11.23 -11.61
CA GLU A 95 -3.92 12.44 -11.09
C GLU A 95 -4.07 13.50 -12.17
N PHE A 96 -5.24 14.13 -12.22
CA PHE A 96 -5.56 15.21 -13.14
C PHE A 96 -5.76 16.51 -12.35
N SER A 97 -5.20 17.61 -12.84
CA SER A 97 -5.51 18.96 -12.34
C SER A 97 -6.78 19.52 -12.98
N GLY A 98 -7.40 20.52 -12.33
CA GLY A 98 -8.58 21.21 -12.87
C GLY A 98 -9.89 20.50 -12.58
N ASP A 99 -11.00 21.19 -12.82
CA ASP A 99 -12.35 20.73 -12.41
C ASP A 99 -13.12 20.01 -13.53
N VAL A 100 -12.55 19.97 -14.74
CA VAL A 100 -13.16 19.33 -15.90
C VAL A 100 -12.74 17.85 -15.95
N PRO A 101 -13.68 16.89 -16.01
CA PRO A 101 -13.35 15.49 -16.16
C PRO A 101 -12.55 15.20 -17.44
N ALA A 102 -11.55 14.32 -17.36
CA ALA A 102 -10.83 13.84 -18.53
C ALA A 102 -11.68 12.85 -19.35
N ASP A 103 -11.73 13.02 -20.68
CA ASP A 103 -12.29 12.02 -21.60
C ASP A 103 -11.22 10.95 -21.89
N TYR A 104 -11.48 9.72 -21.48
CA TYR A 104 -10.54 8.61 -21.67
C TYR A 104 -11.24 7.32 -22.11
N THR A 105 -10.48 6.45 -22.78
CA THR A 105 -10.90 5.10 -23.18
C THR A 105 -9.86 4.08 -22.72
N VAL A 106 -10.33 2.93 -22.24
CA VAL A 106 -9.47 1.83 -21.79
C VAL A 106 -9.75 0.60 -22.64
N PHE A 107 -8.69 -0.02 -23.16
CA PHE A 107 -8.79 -1.27 -23.91
C PHE A 107 -7.51 -2.10 -23.74
N THR A 108 -7.57 -3.35 -24.16
CA THR A 108 -6.44 -4.28 -24.09
C THR A 108 -5.97 -4.66 -25.48
N LEU A 109 -4.66 -4.90 -25.59
CA LEU A 109 -4.03 -5.48 -26.76
C LEU A 109 -3.37 -6.79 -26.35
N SER A 110 -3.50 -7.81 -27.18
CA SER A 110 -2.72 -9.04 -27.07
C SER A 110 -1.38 -8.89 -27.81
N ASP A 111 -0.40 -9.70 -27.43
CA ASP A 111 0.89 -9.88 -28.12
C ASP A 111 1.73 -8.58 -28.33
N PRO A 112 2.54 -8.17 -27.33
CA PRO A 112 2.48 -8.57 -25.93
C PRO A 112 1.20 -8.04 -25.24
N TYR A 113 0.77 -8.73 -24.18
CA TYR A 113 -0.41 -8.35 -23.39
C TYR A 113 -0.21 -6.95 -22.77
N ARG A 114 -1.08 -6.01 -23.14
CA ARG A 114 -1.00 -4.60 -22.77
C ARG A 114 -2.38 -4.08 -22.38
N VAL A 115 -2.41 -3.23 -21.36
CA VAL A 115 -3.56 -2.34 -21.07
C VAL A 115 -3.20 -0.97 -21.64
N VAL A 116 -4.08 -0.39 -22.44
CA VAL A 116 -3.92 0.93 -23.05
C VAL A 116 -4.99 1.86 -22.49
N ILE A 117 -4.55 3.02 -22.01
CA ILE A 117 -5.40 4.10 -21.52
C ILE A 117 -5.14 5.30 -22.44
N ASP A 118 -6.12 5.61 -23.30
CA ASP A 118 -6.07 6.77 -24.18
C ASP A 118 -6.84 7.93 -23.54
N VAL A 119 -6.22 9.10 -23.43
CA VAL A 119 -6.79 10.28 -22.77
C VAL A 119 -6.75 11.46 -23.74
N LYS A 120 -7.91 12.00 -24.10
CA LYS A 120 -8.03 13.00 -25.16
C LYS A 120 -7.74 14.41 -24.66
N GLY A 121 -6.86 15.12 -25.36
CA GLY A 121 -6.64 16.55 -25.16
C GLY A 121 -6.04 16.92 -23.80
N VAL A 122 -5.46 15.96 -23.08
CA VAL A 122 -4.83 16.17 -21.78
C VAL A 122 -3.31 16.18 -21.92
N PRO A 123 -2.61 17.31 -21.66
CA PRO A 123 -1.16 17.34 -21.63
C PRO A 123 -0.62 16.66 -20.36
N PHE A 124 0.58 16.08 -20.48
CA PHE A 124 1.33 15.52 -19.35
C PHE A 124 2.30 16.57 -18.81
N ARG A 125 2.20 16.85 -17.52
CA ARG A 125 3.04 17.78 -16.77
C ARG A 125 3.61 17.06 -15.55
N LEU A 126 4.39 16.03 -15.83
CA LEU A 126 5.04 15.22 -14.80
C LEU A 126 6.28 15.98 -14.32
N LEU A 127 6.45 16.07 -13.01
CA LEU A 127 7.68 16.59 -12.42
C LEU A 127 8.74 15.47 -12.47
N GLU A 128 9.88 15.75 -13.08
CA GLU A 128 11.05 14.87 -13.00
C GLU A 128 11.69 15.00 -11.62
N GLU A 129 11.90 13.87 -10.94
CA GLU A 129 12.73 13.85 -9.74
C GLU A 129 14.20 14.04 -10.17
N PRO A 130 14.95 14.97 -9.56
CA PRO A 130 16.38 15.11 -9.84
C PRO A 130 17.12 13.82 -9.45
N ALA A 131 17.98 13.34 -10.37
CA ALA A 131 18.75 12.11 -10.24
C ALA A 131 19.79 12.11 -9.11
#